data_AF-A0A956IIP7-F1
#
_entry.id   AF-A0A956IIP7-F1
#
_cell.length_a   1.000
_cell.length_b   1.000
_cell.length_c   1.000
_cell.angle_alpha   90.00
_cell.angle_beta   90.00
_cell.angle_gamma   90.00
#
_symmetry.space_group_name_H-M   'P 1'
#
loop_
_entity.id
_entity.type
_entity.pdbx_description
1 polymer ?
#
loop_
_entity_poly.entity_id
_entity_poly.type
_entity_poly.pdbx_seq_one_letter_code
_entity_poly.pdbx_strand_id
1 'polypeptide(L)'
;MEEKTYEMLWDCEYCSAQKLLGVTHRFCPECGAAQNPQKRYFPPDDQKVAVQDHQYVGADLVCPACSQPQSAAVKHCTNCGSPLQAGQAVFRHADQVVGPGGAIQPAQAPPPTDKSGGIPWWVFALIGVVVLVIGVILVNRFWTKEAALEVTRHTWERSIEVERYGDVKETKPCSDVPSNAKILRRDKGQKTCKTRKVDQGDGTFKEKQECTEPVEQCTYTVKKWQKARVLEEKGEGLSSTPRWPTVDLKKTGTCD
;
A
#
# COMPACT_ATOMS: atom_id res chain seq x y z
N MET A 1 0.50 -8.19 -27.11
CA MET A 1 -0.38 -8.15 -25.92
C MET A 1 -1.80 -8.27 -26.44
N GLU A 2 -2.50 -9.33 -26.09
CA GLU A 2 -3.88 -9.53 -26.52
C GLU A 2 -4.77 -8.73 -25.57
N GLU A 3 -5.22 -7.54 -25.99
CA GLU A 3 -6.21 -6.77 -25.24
C GLU A 3 -7.60 -7.31 -25.60
N LYS A 4 -8.35 -7.77 -24.60
CA LYS A 4 -9.73 -8.26 -24.79
C LYS A 4 -10.70 -7.38 -24.02
N THR A 5 -11.85 -7.11 -24.62
CA THR A 5 -12.94 -6.35 -24.00
C THR A 5 -14.07 -7.30 -23.67
N TYR A 6 -14.64 -7.15 -22.48
CA TYR A 6 -15.74 -7.97 -21.97
C TYR A 6 -16.81 -7.10 -21.34
N GLU A 7 -18.05 -7.60 -21.25
CA GLU A 7 -19.10 -6.91 -20.49
C GLU A 7 -18.89 -7.07 -18.99
N MET A 8 -19.14 -6.00 -18.24
CA MET A 8 -19.36 -6.10 -16.80
C MET A 8 -20.72 -6.74 -16.54
N LEU A 9 -20.89 -7.33 -15.35
CA LEU A 9 -22.18 -7.83 -14.89
C LEU A 9 -22.80 -6.87 -13.88
N TRP A 10 -24.10 -6.93 -13.73
CA TRP A 10 -24.83 -6.27 -12.65
C TRP A 10 -26.04 -7.13 -12.27
N ASP A 11 -26.50 -6.96 -11.03
CA ASP A 11 -27.70 -7.62 -10.53
C ASP A 11 -28.79 -6.57 -10.28
N CYS A 12 -30.02 -6.85 -10.71
CA CYS A 12 -31.14 -5.94 -10.55
C CYS A 12 -31.54 -5.83 -9.08
N GLU A 13 -31.45 -4.62 -8.54
CA GLU A 13 -31.80 -4.36 -7.13
C GLU A 13 -33.30 -4.38 -6.83
N TYR A 14 -34.14 -4.41 -7.86
CA TYR A 14 -35.61 -4.34 -7.72
C TYR A 14 -36.30 -5.69 -7.82
N CYS A 15 -35.84 -6.57 -8.72
CA CYS A 15 -36.43 -7.89 -8.94
C CYS A 15 -35.44 -9.06 -8.74
N SER A 16 -34.20 -8.77 -8.34
CA SER A 16 -33.16 -9.76 -8.06
C SER A 16 -32.72 -10.61 -9.26
N ALA A 17 -33.07 -10.22 -10.49
CA ALA A 17 -32.45 -10.80 -11.70
C ALA A 17 -30.92 -10.61 -11.65
N GLN A 18 -30.16 -11.68 -11.82
CA GLN A 18 -28.70 -11.67 -11.64
C GLN A 18 -27.96 -11.79 -12.97
N LYS A 19 -26.67 -11.44 -12.96
CA LYS A 19 -25.74 -11.63 -14.09
C LYS A 19 -26.23 -10.95 -15.37
N LEU A 20 -26.85 -9.78 -15.23
CA LEU A 20 -27.26 -8.97 -16.36
C LEU A 20 -26.02 -8.31 -16.99
N LEU A 21 -26.00 -8.28 -18.31
CA LEU A 21 -24.88 -7.76 -19.11
C LEU A 21 -24.87 -6.22 -19.12
N GLY A 22 -23.69 -5.65 -18.93
CA GLY A 22 -23.46 -4.23 -18.68
C GLY A 22 -23.93 -3.31 -19.81
N VAL A 23 -23.70 -3.72 -21.05
CA VAL A 23 -24.06 -3.02 -22.29
C VAL A 23 -25.35 -3.57 -22.85
N THR A 24 -25.50 -4.90 -22.91
CA THR A 24 -26.65 -5.56 -23.54
C THR A 24 -27.94 -5.35 -22.74
N HIS A 25 -27.87 -5.37 -21.40
CA HIS A 25 -29.04 -5.16 -20.52
C HIS A 25 -28.91 -3.83 -19.76
N ARG A 26 -29.09 -2.69 -20.45
CA ARG A 26 -29.13 -1.37 -19.79
C ARG A 26 -30.41 -1.18 -18.94
N PHE A 27 -31.44 -1.94 -19.28
CA PHE A 27 -32.65 -2.11 -18.48
C PHE A 27 -32.80 -3.60 -18.17
N CYS A 28 -33.34 -3.90 -17.00
CA CYS A 28 -33.64 -5.27 -16.60
C CYS A 28 -34.71 -5.85 -17.54
N PRO A 29 -34.47 -6.98 -18.21
CA PRO A 29 -35.46 -7.59 -19.10
C PRO A 29 -36.69 -8.13 -18.34
N GLU A 30 -36.55 -8.43 -17.04
CA GLU A 30 -37.62 -8.99 -16.21
C GLU A 30 -38.61 -7.93 -15.69
N CYS A 31 -38.11 -6.77 -15.26
CA CYS A 31 -38.95 -5.74 -14.60
C CYS A 31 -38.84 -4.34 -15.19
N GLY A 32 -38.02 -4.14 -16.23
CA GLY A 32 -37.81 -2.84 -16.87
C GLY A 32 -37.00 -1.84 -16.05
N ALA A 33 -36.55 -2.19 -14.84
CA ALA A 33 -35.76 -1.30 -14.01
C ALA A 33 -34.43 -0.95 -14.69
N ALA A 34 -34.04 0.31 -14.57
CA ALA A 34 -32.76 0.79 -15.07
C ALA A 34 -31.57 0.14 -14.37
N GLN A 35 -30.50 -0.05 -15.11
CA GLN A 35 -29.22 -0.46 -14.55
C GLN A 35 -28.66 0.60 -13.58
N ASN A 36 -28.15 0.13 -12.45
CA ASN A 36 -27.37 0.91 -11.51
C ASN A 36 -25.87 0.68 -11.73
N PRO A 37 -25.11 1.64 -12.31
CA PRO A 37 -23.70 1.44 -12.62
C PRO A 37 -22.81 1.24 -11.40
N GLN A 38 -23.19 1.78 -10.24
CA GLN A 38 -22.45 1.60 -8.98
C GLN A 38 -22.50 0.15 -8.48
N LYS A 39 -23.45 -0.66 -8.98
CA LYS A 39 -23.60 -2.08 -8.64
C LYS A 39 -23.09 -3.02 -9.74
N ARG A 40 -22.43 -2.49 -10.78
CA ARG A 40 -21.69 -3.32 -11.74
C ARG A 40 -20.52 -4.02 -11.05
N TYR A 41 -20.10 -5.16 -11.58
CA TYR A 41 -18.95 -5.91 -11.09
C TYR A 41 -18.26 -6.65 -12.24
N PHE A 42 -16.98 -6.97 -12.03
CA PHE A 42 -16.22 -7.78 -12.97
C PHE A 42 -16.68 -9.24 -12.89
N PRO A 43 -17.09 -9.87 -14.01
CA PRO A 43 -17.44 -11.28 -14.02
C PRO A 43 -16.26 -12.17 -13.59
N PRO A 44 -16.56 -13.32 -12.95
CA PRO A 44 -15.59 -14.41 -12.82
C PRO A 44 -15.23 -14.95 -14.21
N ASP A 45 -14.09 -15.62 -14.30
CA ASP A 45 -13.49 -15.96 -15.61
C ASP A 45 -14.33 -16.92 -16.45
N ASP A 46 -15.19 -17.74 -15.83
CA ASP A 46 -16.14 -18.66 -16.46
C ASP A 46 -17.42 -17.97 -16.98
N GLN A 47 -17.66 -16.71 -16.60
CA GLN A 47 -18.89 -15.97 -16.93
C GLN A 47 -18.60 -14.71 -17.76
N LYS A 48 -17.38 -14.56 -18.27
CA LYS A 48 -17.01 -13.47 -19.16
C LYS A 48 -17.73 -13.60 -20.51
N VAL A 49 -18.32 -12.51 -20.96
CA VAL A 49 -18.87 -12.39 -22.32
C VAL A 49 -18.03 -11.38 -23.09
N ALA A 50 -17.33 -11.87 -24.13
CA ALA A 50 -16.44 -11.04 -24.94
C ALA A 50 -17.25 -10.13 -25.86
N VAL A 51 -16.79 -8.89 -25.99
CA VAL A 51 -17.41 -7.90 -26.88
C VAL A 51 -16.45 -7.62 -28.02
N GLN A 52 -16.76 -8.14 -29.20
CA GLN A 52 -15.88 -8.07 -30.37
C GLN A 52 -16.10 -6.77 -31.18
N ASP A 53 -17.34 -6.29 -31.28
CA ASP A 53 -17.72 -5.17 -32.15
C ASP A 53 -18.09 -3.87 -31.40
N HIS A 54 -17.84 -3.80 -30.08
CA HIS A 54 -18.19 -2.61 -29.30
C HIS A 54 -17.13 -1.52 -29.42
N GLN A 55 -17.53 -0.41 -30.04
CA GLN A 55 -16.71 0.79 -30.13
C GLN A 55 -16.81 1.58 -28.82
N TYR A 56 -15.68 1.67 -28.11
CA TYR A 56 -15.59 2.55 -26.95
C TYR A 56 -15.61 4.03 -27.37
N VAL A 57 -16.66 4.75 -26.96
CA VAL A 57 -16.89 6.17 -27.27
C VAL A 57 -16.69 7.10 -26.07
N GLY A 58 -16.15 6.58 -24.97
CA GLY A 58 -16.07 7.26 -23.67
C GLY A 58 -16.88 6.55 -22.60
N ALA A 59 -16.65 6.89 -21.33
CA ALA A 59 -17.51 6.42 -20.24
C ALA A 59 -18.94 6.91 -20.48
N ASP A 60 -19.92 6.13 -20.04
CA ASP A 60 -21.29 6.60 -20.01
C ASP A 60 -21.41 7.91 -19.22
N LEU A 61 -22.43 8.70 -19.54
CA LEU A 61 -22.85 9.88 -18.80
C LEU A 61 -24.13 9.60 -18.03
N VAL A 62 -24.21 10.08 -16.79
CA VAL A 62 -25.45 10.10 -16.00
C VAL A 62 -26.31 11.25 -16.51
N CYS A 63 -27.53 10.94 -16.96
CA CYS A 63 -28.49 11.97 -17.35
C CYS A 63 -28.82 12.87 -16.16
N PRO A 64 -28.67 14.20 -16.26
CA PRO A 64 -28.93 15.10 -15.13
C PRO A 64 -30.42 15.19 -14.74
N ALA A 65 -31.34 14.83 -15.65
CA ALA A 65 -32.78 14.92 -15.39
C ALA A 65 -33.40 13.65 -14.80
N CYS A 66 -32.94 12.46 -15.21
CA CYS A 66 -33.53 11.18 -14.79
C CYS A 66 -32.53 10.17 -14.23
N SER A 67 -31.27 10.58 -14.06
CA SER A 67 -30.17 9.78 -13.51
C SER A 67 -29.84 8.48 -14.28
N GLN A 68 -30.40 8.30 -15.47
CA GLN A 68 -30.14 7.14 -16.33
C GLN A 68 -28.75 7.21 -16.95
N PRO A 69 -27.97 6.11 -16.95
CA PRO A 69 -26.71 6.04 -17.69
C PRO A 69 -26.98 6.06 -19.20
N GLN A 70 -26.21 6.83 -19.93
CA GLN A 70 -26.32 7.01 -21.38
C GLN A 70 -24.94 6.94 -22.01
N SER A 71 -24.84 6.37 -23.22
CA SER A 71 -23.58 6.37 -23.96
C SER A 71 -23.02 7.78 -24.14
N ALA A 72 -21.70 7.96 -24.04
CA ALA A 72 -21.05 9.23 -24.35
C ALA A 72 -21.31 9.73 -25.79
N ALA A 73 -21.71 8.85 -26.71
CA ALA A 73 -22.01 9.25 -28.08
C ALA A 73 -23.37 9.95 -28.25
N VAL A 74 -24.31 9.82 -27.30
CA VAL A 74 -25.64 10.42 -27.43
C VAL A 74 -25.67 11.84 -26.86
N LYS A 75 -26.37 12.75 -27.57
CA LYS A 75 -26.52 14.15 -27.15
C LYS A 75 -27.73 14.39 -26.25
N HIS A 76 -28.75 13.54 -26.37
CA HIS A 76 -30.00 13.59 -25.62
C HIS A 76 -30.26 12.23 -25.00
N CYS A 77 -30.84 12.22 -23.80
CA CYS A 77 -31.19 11.00 -23.10
C CYS A 77 -32.22 10.21 -23.91
N THR A 78 -31.91 8.96 -24.23
CA THR A 78 -32.82 8.06 -24.95
C THR A 78 -34.06 7.67 -24.15
N ASN A 79 -34.06 7.90 -22.83
CA ASN A 79 -35.18 7.60 -21.94
C ASN A 79 -36.12 8.81 -21.73
N CYS A 80 -35.59 10.01 -21.48
CA CYS A 80 -36.41 11.19 -21.14
C CYS A 80 -36.26 12.39 -22.09
N GLY A 81 -35.40 12.31 -23.10
CA GLY A 81 -35.17 13.38 -24.08
C GLY A 81 -34.32 14.58 -23.61
N SER A 82 -33.96 14.64 -22.32
CA SER A 82 -33.16 15.75 -21.77
C SER A 82 -31.75 15.81 -22.38
N PRO A 83 -31.17 17.02 -22.60
CA PRO A 83 -29.80 17.15 -23.08
C PRO A 83 -28.77 16.60 -22.08
N LEU A 84 -27.70 15.99 -22.61
CA LEU A 84 -26.63 15.36 -21.80
C LEU A 84 -25.37 16.23 -21.63
N GLN A 85 -25.38 17.49 -22.10
CA GLN A 85 -24.18 18.36 -22.05
C GLN A 85 -23.65 18.58 -20.62
N ALA A 86 -24.53 18.57 -19.62
CA ALA A 86 -24.17 18.68 -18.21
C ALA A 86 -24.10 17.33 -17.48
N GLY A 87 -24.16 16.21 -18.21
CA GLY A 87 -24.06 14.86 -17.64
C GLY A 87 -22.65 14.59 -17.13
N GLN A 88 -22.55 13.99 -15.95
CA GLN A 88 -21.27 13.56 -15.37
C GLN A 88 -20.94 12.14 -15.81
N ALA A 89 -19.65 11.81 -15.89
CA ALA A 89 -19.24 10.44 -16.15
C ALA A 89 -19.79 9.49 -15.08
N VAL A 90 -20.25 8.33 -15.52
CA VAL A 90 -20.74 7.25 -14.67
C VAL A 90 -19.61 6.73 -13.78
N PHE A 91 -19.97 6.25 -12.59
CA PHE A 91 -19.03 5.66 -11.63
C PHE A 91 -18.23 4.52 -12.26
N ARG A 92 -16.91 4.54 -12.05
CA ARG A 92 -15.99 3.46 -12.43
C ARG A 92 -15.51 2.72 -11.20
N HIS A 93 -15.56 1.40 -11.28
CA HIS A 93 -15.00 0.52 -10.26
C HIS A 93 -13.48 0.55 -10.32
N ALA A 94 -12.85 0.40 -9.15
CA ALA A 94 -11.41 0.29 -9.07
C ALA A 94 -10.90 -0.91 -9.86
N ASP A 95 -9.77 -0.75 -10.54
CA ASP A 95 -9.11 -1.83 -11.27
C ASP A 95 -8.91 -3.07 -10.40
N GLN A 96 -9.22 -4.24 -10.94
CA GLN A 96 -8.91 -5.51 -10.29
C GLN A 96 -7.63 -6.10 -10.85
N VAL A 97 -6.64 -6.31 -9.99
CA VAL A 97 -5.41 -7.06 -10.33
C VAL A 97 -5.57 -8.48 -9.81
N VAL A 98 -5.78 -9.43 -10.73
CA VAL A 98 -5.80 -10.85 -10.40
C VAL A 98 -4.37 -11.37 -10.49
N GLY A 99 -3.76 -11.61 -9.32
CA GLY A 99 -2.47 -12.28 -9.21
C GLY A 99 -2.60 -13.80 -9.39
N PRO A 100 -1.49 -14.52 -9.66
CA PRO A 100 -1.49 -15.98 -9.59
C PRO A 100 -1.88 -16.40 -8.16
N GLY A 101 -3.09 -16.94 -7.99
CA GLY A 101 -3.64 -17.33 -6.68
C GLY A 101 -4.92 -16.61 -6.23
N GLY A 102 -5.51 -15.72 -7.03
CA GLY A 102 -6.91 -15.30 -6.86
C GLY A 102 -7.26 -14.39 -5.67
N ALA A 103 -6.28 -13.93 -4.88
CA ALA A 103 -6.54 -13.04 -3.75
C ALA A 103 -6.73 -11.58 -4.19
N ILE A 104 -7.91 -11.01 -3.88
CA ILE A 104 -8.28 -9.61 -4.13
C ILE A 104 -7.91 -8.80 -2.87
N GLN A 105 -7.11 -7.74 -3.01
CA GLN A 105 -6.75 -6.84 -1.90
C GLN A 105 -7.47 -5.49 -2.07
N PRO A 106 -8.38 -5.09 -1.15
CA PRO A 106 -8.96 -3.75 -1.14
C PRO A 106 -8.03 -2.72 -0.48
N ALA A 107 -7.93 -1.53 -1.07
CA ALA A 107 -7.24 -0.37 -0.48
C ALA A 107 -8.12 0.32 0.57
N GLN A 108 -7.54 0.67 1.72
CA GLN A 108 -8.22 1.31 2.85
C GLN A 108 -8.43 2.82 2.62
N ALA A 109 -9.60 3.34 2.99
CA ALA A 109 -9.95 4.75 2.93
C ALA A 109 -9.52 5.52 4.20
N PRO A 110 -9.18 6.82 4.10
CA PRO A 110 -8.79 7.65 5.25
C PRO A 110 -10.00 8.16 6.06
N PRO A 111 -9.83 8.48 7.36
CA PRO A 111 -10.91 8.98 8.21
C PRO A 111 -11.22 10.48 7.98
N PRO A 112 -12.45 10.94 8.27
CA PRO A 112 -12.85 12.33 8.13
C PRO A 112 -12.34 13.20 9.30
N THR A 113 -11.97 14.45 8.98
CA THR A 113 -11.62 15.51 9.94
C THR A 113 -12.78 16.47 10.12
N ASP A 114 -13.23 16.67 11.37
CA ASP A 114 -14.24 17.68 11.70
C ASP A 114 -13.63 19.04 12.09
N LYS A 115 -14.38 20.09 11.73
CA LYS A 115 -14.02 21.51 11.83
C LYS A 115 -14.47 22.15 13.13
N SER A 116 -13.73 23.21 13.47
CA SER A 116 -13.79 24.10 14.63
C SER A 116 -15.14 24.78 14.91
N GLY A 117 -15.54 24.81 16.19
CA GLY A 117 -16.60 25.66 16.74
C GLY A 117 -16.05 26.63 17.80
N GLY A 118 -16.51 27.88 17.73
CA GLY A 118 -16.01 29.03 18.48
C GLY A 118 -16.21 29.00 20.01
N ILE A 119 -15.41 29.83 20.68
CA ILE A 119 -15.17 29.82 22.13
C ILE A 119 -16.29 30.56 22.89
N PRO A 120 -17.07 29.89 23.77
CA PRO A 120 -18.15 30.55 24.51
C PRO A 120 -17.64 31.19 25.83
N TRP A 121 -18.38 32.19 26.31
CA TRP A 121 -18.13 33.10 27.45
C TRP A 121 -17.60 32.48 28.77
N TRP A 122 -17.81 31.18 29.02
CA TRP A 122 -17.29 30.48 30.21
C TRP A 122 -15.76 30.38 30.21
N VAL A 123 -15.11 30.62 29.06
CA VAL A 123 -13.65 30.64 28.93
C VAL A 123 -12.98 31.72 29.79
N PHE A 124 -13.62 32.85 30.13
CA PHE A 124 -12.97 33.83 31.03
C PHE A 124 -12.94 33.40 32.50
N ALA A 125 -13.98 32.70 32.97
CA ALA A 125 -13.96 32.07 34.29
C ALA A 125 -12.95 30.91 34.34
N LEU A 126 -12.87 30.15 33.24
CA LEU A 126 -11.88 29.10 33.06
C LEU A 126 -10.46 29.66 32.97
N ILE A 127 -10.23 30.82 32.34
CA ILE A 127 -8.94 31.51 32.28
C ILE A 127 -8.51 31.92 33.70
N GLY A 128 -9.41 32.44 34.54
CA GLY A 128 -9.06 32.78 35.93
C GLY A 128 -8.59 31.55 36.74
N VAL A 129 -9.31 30.44 36.63
CA VAL A 129 -8.91 29.16 37.23
C VAL A 129 -7.61 28.64 36.61
N VAL A 130 -7.46 28.75 35.29
CA VAL A 130 -6.26 28.32 34.56
C VAL A 130 -5.05 29.18 34.95
N VAL A 131 -5.18 30.49 35.15
CA VAL A 131 -4.09 31.36 35.61
C VAL A 131 -3.69 31.03 37.04
N LEU A 132 -4.66 30.72 37.91
CA LEU A 132 -4.38 30.32 39.29
C LEU A 132 -3.72 28.94 39.34
N VAL A 133 -4.22 27.99 38.54
CA VAL A 133 -3.62 26.67 38.34
C VAL A 133 -2.23 26.79 37.73
N ILE A 134 -2.03 27.66 36.72
CA ILE A 134 -0.71 27.95 36.14
C ILE A 134 0.20 28.58 37.20
N GLY A 135 -0.29 29.50 38.02
CA GLY A 135 0.48 30.10 39.11
C GLY A 135 0.93 29.05 40.14
N VAL A 136 0.04 28.16 40.56
CA VAL A 136 0.36 27.04 41.45
C VAL A 136 1.32 26.07 40.79
N ILE A 137 1.12 25.75 39.50
CA ILE A 137 2.03 24.91 38.72
C ILE A 137 3.40 25.57 38.64
N LEU A 138 3.49 26.86 38.33
CA LEU A 138 4.73 27.61 38.23
C LEU A 138 5.44 27.67 39.58
N VAL A 139 4.73 27.96 40.68
CA VAL A 139 5.32 27.93 42.03
C VAL A 139 5.81 26.53 42.39
N ASN A 140 5.04 25.48 42.15
CA ASN A 140 5.45 24.11 42.42
C ASN A 140 6.59 23.61 41.51
N ARG A 141 6.71 24.17 40.30
CA ARG A 141 7.80 23.83 39.36
C ARG A 141 9.08 24.62 39.64
N PHE A 142 8.96 25.89 40.04
CA PHE A 142 10.09 26.79 40.30
C PHE A 142 10.56 26.75 41.77
N TRP A 143 9.78 26.21 42.70
CA TRP A 143 10.28 25.80 44.02
C TRP A 143 11.07 24.50 43.91
N THR A 144 12.26 24.60 43.33
CA THR A 144 13.25 23.53 43.36
C THR A 144 13.84 23.46 44.76
N LYS A 145 13.66 22.34 45.46
CA LYS A 145 14.45 22.04 46.65
C LYS A 145 15.81 21.53 46.20
N GLU A 146 16.88 21.99 46.85
CA GLU A 146 18.20 21.40 46.65
C GLU A 146 18.16 19.95 47.14
N ALA A 147 18.07 19.02 46.19
CA ALA A 147 18.22 17.60 46.44
C ALA A 147 19.67 17.23 46.14
N ALA A 148 20.42 16.83 47.16
CA ALA A 148 21.74 16.26 46.97
C ALA A 148 21.58 14.93 46.21
N LEU A 149 21.96 14.92 44.94
CA LEU A 149 21.98 13.71 44.12
C LEU A 149 23.31 12.98 44.37
N GLU A 150 23.29 11.99 45.25
CA GLU A 150 24.44 11.12 45.45
C GLU A 150 24.37 9.97 44.43
N VAL A 151 25.37 9.88 43.54
CA VAL A 151 25.39 8.78 42.57
C VAL A 151 25.87 7.51 43.25
N THR A 152 24.93 6.68 43.69
CA THR A 152 25.20 5.43 44.42
C THR A 152 25.76 4.33 43.53
N ARG A 153 25.50 4.38 42.21
CA ARG A 153 25.97 3.38 41.25
C ARG A 153 26.09 3.98 39.85
N HIS A 154 27.19 3.66 39.17
CA HIS A 154 27.32 3.79 37.73
C HIS A 154 27.53 2.40 37.13
N THR A 155 26.88 2.13 36.00
CA THR A 155 27.08 0.93 35.19
C THR A 155 27.72 1.32 33.88
N TRP A 156 28.71 0.56 33.43
CA TRP A 156 29.32 0.75 32.13
C TRP A 156 29.29 -0.55 31.34
N GLU A 157 29.20 -0.41 30.02
CA GLU A 157 29.26 -1.50 29.07
C GLU A 157 30.17 -1.08 27.92
N ARG A 158 31.09 -1.97 27.53
CA ARG A 158 31.93 -1.79 26.34
C ARG A 158 31.84 -3.03 25.47
N SER A 159 31.58 -2.83 24.18
CA SER A 159 31.54 -3.89 23.19
C SER A 159 32.61 -3.69 22.12
N ILE A 160 33.29 -4.77 21.72
CA ILE A 160 34.17 -4.82 20.55
C ILE A 160 33.59 -5.81 19.54
N GLU A 161 33.45 -5.38 18.30
CA GLU A 161 33.10 -6.25 17.19
C GLU A 161 34.38 -6.86 16.58
N VAL A 162 34.48 -8.18 16.63
CA VAL A 162 35.58 -8.92 16.02
C VAL A 162 35.13 -9.38 14.64
N GLU A 163 35.79 -8.87 13.60
CA GLU A 163 35.54 -9.26 12.22
C GLU A 163 36.50 -10.36 11.76
N ARG A 164 36.06 -11.15 10.77
CA ARG A 164 36.86 -12.18 10.11
C ARG A 164 36.78 -11.99 8.60
N TYR A 165 37.94 -11.91 7.95
CA TYR A 165 38.04 -11.96 6.50
C TYR A 165 37.95 -13.39 5.98
N GLY A 166 37.04 -13.67 5.05
CA GLY A 166 36.90 -15.01 4.49
C GLY A 166 35.87 -15.10 3.37
N ASP A 167 35.70 -16.31 2.83
CA ASP A 167 34.71 -16.57 1.79
C ASP A 167 33.30 -16.56 2.39
N VAL A 168 32.44 -15.72 1.83
CA VAL A 168 31.02 -15.63 2.18
C VAL A 168 30.20 -16.02 0.96
N LYS A 169 29.24 -16.93 1.15
CA LYS A 169 28.28 -17.33 0.13
C LYS A 169 27.06 -16.43 0.21
N GLU A 170 26.75 -15.74 -0.88
CA GLU A 170 25.58 -14.85 -0.99
C GLU A 170 24.74 -15.20 -2.21
N THR A 171 23.48 -14.76 -2.20
CA THR A 171 22.59 -14.80 -3.36
C THR A 171 22.00 -13.42 -3.56
N LYS A 172 22.21 -12.84 -4.74
CA LYS A 172 21.74 -11.50 -5.13
C LYS A 172 21.41 -11.46 -6.62
N PRO A 173 20.73 -10.41 -7.12
CA PRO A 173 20.63 -10.15 -8.54
C PRO A 173 21.98 -10.25 -9.23
N CYS A 174 22.04 -10.88 -10.39
CA CYS A 174 23.28 -11.06 -11.13
C CYS A 174 23.96 -9.74 -11.53
N SER A 175 23.20 -8.64 -11.63
CA SER A 175 23.71 -7.28 -11.83
C SER A 175 24.55 -6.74 -10.69
N ASP A 176 24.36 -7.27 -9.48
CA ASP A 176 24.93 -6.73 -8.24
C ASP A 176 26.12 -7.55 -7.75
N VAL A 177 26.53 -8.56 -8.53
CA VAL A 177 27.65 -9.45 -8.19
C VAL A 177 28.96 -8.67 -8.34
N PRO A 178 29.80 -8.58 -7.30
CA PRO A 178 31.06 -7.85 -7.39
C PRO A 178 32.08 -8.60 -8.26
N SER A 179 32.98 -7.85 -8.90
CA SER A 179 33.94 -8.40 -9.88
C SER A 179 34.91 -9.44 -9.32
N ASN A 180 35.17 -9.42 -8.01
CA ASN A 180 36.03 -10.38 -7.31
C ASN A 180 35.27 -11.61 -6.77
N ALA A 181 33.98 -11.76 -7.09
CA ALA A 181 33.20 -12.94 -6.71
C ALA A 181 33.31 -14.09 -7.72
N LYS A 182 33.25 -15.32 -7.20
CA LYS A 182 33.12 -16.54 -7.99
C LYS A 182 31.66 -16.98 -8.00
N ILE A 183 31.01 -16.92 -9.16
CA ILE A 183 29.62 -17.38 -9.33
C ILE A 183 29.57 -18.91 -9.25
N LEU A 184 28.67 -19.44 -8.42
CA LEU A 184 28.45 -20.88 -8.24
C LEU A 184 27.22 -21.37 -9.01
N ARG A 185 26.14 -20.59 -9.02
CA ARG A 185 24.88 -20.95 -9.67
C ARG A 185 24.18 -19.69 -10.18
N ARG A 186 23.52 -19.80 -11.33
CA ARG A 186 22.56 -18.82 -11.82
C ARG A 186 21.17 -19.45 -11.85
N ASP A 187 20.18 -18.68 -11.43
CA ASP A 187 18.79 -19.09 -11.41
C ASP A 187 17.97 -18.01 -12.12
N LYS A 188 17.45 -18.37 -13.29
CA LYS A 188 16.50 -17.54 -14.02
C LYS A 188 15.12 -18.01 -13.61
N GLY A 189 14.47 -17.23 -12.75
CA GLY A 189 13.12 -17.52 -12.28
C GLY A 189 12.10 -17.62 -13.43
N GLN A 190 10.83 -17.84 -13.07
CA GLN A 190 9.75 -17.88 -14.05
C GLN A 190 9.11 -16.49 -14.23
N LYS A 191 8.75 -16.13 -15.48
CA LYS A 191 7.95 -14.93 -15.75
C LYS A 191 6.64 -14.99 -14.97
N THR A 192 6.33 -13.91 -14.26
CA THR A 192 5.09 -13.79 -13.51
C THR A 192 4.16 -12.88 -14.27
N CYS A 193 3.03 -13.42 -14.74
CA CYS A 193 2.00 -12.63 -15.41
C CYS A 193 0.83 -12.39 -14.46
N LYS A 194 0.37 -11.14 -14.41
CA LYS A 194 -0.85 -10.72 -13.71
C LYS A 194 -1.86 -10.21 -14.73
N THR A 195 -3.13 -10.42 -14.45
CA THR A 195 -4.21 -9.92 -15.28
C THR A 195 -4.84 -8.71 -14.61
N ARG A 196 -4.78 -7.55 -15.27
CA ARG A 196 -5.46 -6.33 -14.82
C ARG A 196 -6.78 -6.17 -15.58
N LYS A 197 -7.88 -6.06 -14.83
CA LYS A 197 -9.20 -5.73 -15.36
C LYS A 197 -9.47 -4.24 -15.07
N VAL A 198 -9.74 -3.45 -16.13
CA VAL A 198 -9.93 -1.99 -16.07
C VAL A 198 -11.34 -1.65 -16.53
N ASP A 199 -12.14 -1.05 -15.65
CA ASP A 199 -13.51 -0.60 -15.96
C ASP A 199 -13.47 0.61 -16.93
N GLN A 200 -14.16 0.50 -18.06
CA GLN A 200 -14.23 1.57 -19.06
C GLN A 200 -15.32 2.62 -18.74
N GLY A 201 -16.25 2.29 -17.84
CA GLY A 201 -17.36 3.14 -17.40
C GLY A 201 -18.58 3.11 -18.32
N ASP A 202 -18.59 2.29 -19.36
CA ASP A 202 -19.67 2.18 -20.36
C ASP A 202 -20.48 0.87 -20.27
N GLY A 203 -20.15 0.04 -19.27
CA GLY A 203 -20.68 -1.31 -19.10
C GLY A 203 -19.70 -2.39 -19.56
N THR A 204 -18.52 -2.02 -20.08
CA THR A 204 -17.45 -2.94 -20.44
C THR A 204 -16.20 -2.75 -19.58
N PHE A 205 -15.33 -3.76 -19.59
CA PHE A 205 -13.99 -3.67 -19.04
C PHE A 205 -12.95 -4.24 -20.01
N LYS A 206 -11.73 -3.69 -19.94
CA LYS A 206 -10.57 -4.22 -20.65
C LYS A 206 -9.77 -5.15 -19.76
N GLU A 207 -9.37 -6.27 -20.33
CA GLU A 207 -8.42 -7.18 -19.72
C GLU A 207 -7.04 -7.00 -20.36
N LYS A 208 -6.05 -6.68 -19.53
CA LYS A 208 -4.66 -6.52 -19.94
C LYS A 208 -3.76 -7.47 -19.16
N GLN A 209 -2.97 -8.25 -19.89
CA GLN A 209 -1.97 -9.12 -19.29
C GLN A 209 -0.65 -8.35 -19.10
N GLU A 210 -0.26 -8.15 -17.86
CA GLU A 210 1.00 -7.51 -17.47
C GLU A 210 1.97 -8.60 -17.00
N CYS A 211 2.97 -8.92 -17.82
CA CYS A 211 4.01 -9.89 -17.46
C CYS A 211 5.28 -9.17 -16.99
N THR A 212 5.77 -9.56 -15.82
CA THR A 212 7.05 -9.11 -15.28
C THR A 212 8.10 -10.19 -15.51
N GLU A 213 9.18 -9.82 -16.19
CA GLU A 213 10.36 -10.68 -16.35
C GLU A 213 11.07 -10.82 -15.00
N PRO A 214 11.48 -12.04 -14.61
CA PRO A 214 12.16 -12.27 -13.35
C PRO A 214 13.59 -11.76 -13.44
N VAL A 215 14.06 -11.12 -12.37
CA VAL A 215 15.47 -10.75 -12.25
C VAL A 215 16.28 -12.01 -11.98
N GLU A 216 17.29 -12.27 -12.81
CA GLU A 216 18.19 -13.43 -12.65
C GLU A 216 18.95 -13.34 -11.33
N GLN A 217 18.89 -14.40 -10.52
CA GLN A 217 19.58 -14.48 -9.23
C GLN A 217 20.87 -15.28 -9.39
N CYS A 218 21.97 -14.74 -8.86
CA CYS A 218 23.28 -15.37 -8.85
C CYS A 218 23.66 -15.74 -7.42
N THR A 219 23.93 -17.02 -7.18
CA THR A 219 24.60 -17.48 -5.97
C THR A 219 26.11 -17.48 -6.21
N TYR A 220 26.87 -16.75 -5.39
CA TYR A 220 28.31 -16.59 -5.55
C TYR A 220 29.04 -16.64 -4.21
N THR A 221 30.36 -16.85 -4.26
CA THR A 221 31.27 -16.72 -3.12
C THR A 221 32.21 -15.56 -3.33
N VAL A 222 32.35 -14.69 -2.34
CA VAL A 222 33.24 -13.53 -2.38
C VAL A 222 34.03 -13.41 -1.07
N LYS A 223 35.27 -12.92 -1.13
CA LYS A 223 36.06 -12.61 0.06
C LYS A 223 35.67 -11.24 0.62
N LYS A 224 35.21 -11.20 1.86
CA LYS A 224 34.94 -9.95 2.58
C LYS A 224 35.06 -10.11 4.09
N TRP A 225 35.16 -8.97 4.77
CA TRP A 225 35.03 -8.91 6.22
C TRP A 225 33.58 -9.20 6.62
N GLN A 226 33.41 -10.07 7.60
CA GLN A 226 32.13 -10.36 8.24
C GLN A 226 32.32 -10.35 9.75
N LYS A 227 31.33 -9.82 10.46
CA LYS A 227 31.29 -9.86 11.93
C LYS A 227 31.29 -11.31 12.40
N ALA A 228 32.33 -11.72 13.11
CA ALA A 228 32.48 -13.09 13.60
C ALA A 228 31.91 -13.25 15.01
N ARG A 229 32.11 -12.26 15.88
CA ARG A 229 31.56 -12.24 17.25
C ARG A 229 31.62 -10.83 17.84
N VAL A 230 30.84 -10.61 18.90
CA VAL A 230 30.95 -9.44 19.78
C VAL A 230 31.55 -9.90 21.10
N LEU A 231 32.50 -9.13 21.61
CA LEU A 231 33.02 -9.27 22.96
C LEU A 231 32.50 -8.12 23.79
N GLU A 232 31.84 -8.41 24.91
CA GLU A 232 31.28 -7.41 25.81
C GLU A 232 31.97 -7.50 27.17
N GLU A 233 32.19 -6.34 27.78
CA GLU A 233 32.62 -6.22 29.17
C GLU A 233 31.70 -5.24 29.89
N LYS A 234 31.24 -5.62 31.08
CA LYS A 234 30.28 -4.86 31.88
C LYS A 234 30.86 -4.69 33.28
N GLY A 235 30.61 -3.54 33.90
CA GLY A 235 31.01 -3.29 35.27
C GLY A 235 30.01 -2.41 36.00
N GLU A 236 29.93 -2.61 37.31
CA GLU A 236 29.13 -1.79 38.22
C GLU A 236 30.02 -1.28 39.35
N GLY A 237 29.94 0.02 39.66
CA GLY A 237 30.57 0.58 40.84
C GLY A 237 31.25 1.92 40.60
N LEU A 238 31.64 2.57 41.70
CA LEU A 238 32.35 3.85 41.71
C LEU A 238 33.87 3.69 41.53
N SER A 239 34.40 2.47 41.68
CA SER A 239 35.84 2.16 41.65
C SER A 239 36.29 1.32 40.45
N SER A 240 35.37 0.67 39.72
CA SER A 240 35.73 -0.11 38.54
C SER A 240 35.97 0.83 37.34
N THR A 241 37.23 1.03 36.96
CA THR A 241 37.54 1.78 35.75
C THR A 241 37.09 1.00 34.49
N PRO A 242 36.45 1.65 33.51
CA PRO A 242 36.03 0.97 32.28
C PRO A 242 37.21 0.34 31.54
N ARG A 243 37.19 -0.99 31.40
CA ARG A 243 38.24 -1.76 30.69
C ARG A 243 37.70 -2.37 29.42
N TRP A 244 38.58 -2.60 28.45
CA TRP A 244 38.20 -3.32 27.23
C TRP A 244 38.13 -4.83 27.48
N PRO A 245 37.21 -5.55 26.82
CA PRO A 245 37.21 -7.01 26.85
C PRO A 245 38.50 -7.55 26.25
N THR A 246 39.03 -8.64 26.81
CA THR A 246 40.25 -9.28 26.30
C THR A 246 39.99 -9.90 24.93
N VAL A 247 40.82 -9.57 23.94
CA VAL A 247 40.70 -10.08 22.57
C VAL A 247 41.71 -11.20 22.36
N ASP A 248 41.22 -12.42 22.13
CA ASP A 248 42.06 -13.58 21.76
C ASP A 248 41.81 -13.96 20.28
N LEU A 249 42.82 -13.80 19.43
CA LEU A 249 42.76 -14.11 18.00
C LEU A 249 43.47 -15.44 17.73
N LYS A 250 42.74 -16.41 17.14
CA LYS A 250 43.30 -17.73 16.77
C LYS A 250 44.50 -17.68 15.83
N LYS A 251 44.68 -16.58 15.09
CA LYS A 251 45.85 -16.29 14.28
C LYS A 251 46.19 -14.82 14.46
N THR A 252 47.34 -14.54 15.06
CA THR A 252 47.98 -13.23 15.01
C THR A 252 48.63 -13.08 13.63
N GLY A 253 48.08 -12.22 12.78
CA GLY A 253 48.77 -11.85 11.54
C GLY A 253 49.97 -10.97 11.87
N THR A 254 51.15 -11.28 11.32
CA THR A 254 52.20 -10.28 11.18
C THR A 254 51.76 -9.34 10.07
N CYS A 255 51.48 -8.08 10.43
CA CYS A 255 51.36 -7.01 9.45
C CYS A 255 52.80 -6.60 9.10
N ASP A 256 53.43 -7.30 8.16
CA ASP A 256 54.63 -6.81 7.48
C ASP A 256 54.23 -5.85 6.34
#